data_AF-A0A9X1XA81-F1
#
_entry.id   AF-A0A9X1XA81-F1
#
_cell.length_a   1.000
_cell.length_b   1.000
_cell.length_c   1.000
_cell.angle_alpha   90.00
_cell.angle_beta   90.00
_cell.angle_gamma   90.00
#
_symmetry.space_group_name_H-M   'P 1'
#
loop_
_entity.id
_entity.type
_entity.pdbx_description
1 polymer ?
#
loop_
_entity_poly.entity_id
_entity_poly.type
_entity_poly.pdbx_seq_one_letter_code
_entity_poly.pdbx_strand_id
1 'polypeptide(L)'
;MDKNRNNENTDQQETRHAILDVREVPKIHQWLTLSLQHLFAMFGATVLVPFLVKLDPGVALVSSGLATLAYLLVTKGQIPAYLGSSFAFITPIISVKMLGGPEAAMVGSFLAGLVYGAVALIIKTSGLKWLMRIMPPVVVGPVIIVIGLGLANTAVKMAMNNPHTNEYSLSYFSVALFTLAVTIVCSMYLKGIFGIIPILIGIIAGYLFAFARGMVDLSKVKQASLIDAPDFMFPFVSYTPHFSWSIAFIMMPVATVTIAEHIGHQLVLSKVVGRNFLEKPGLHRSILGDGIGVMIGSFIGGPPVTTYGENIGVLAITRVFSVFVIGGAAVTAICFGFSGKVTALISSVPTPVMGGVSILLFGIIASSGLRMLIDNQIDFGNKRNLIISSVILVTGIGGAVLQFSETLQITGMALATMIGVFLNLVLPGREDDSELLNKMFGVSENDPAA
;
A
#
# COMPACT_ATOMS: atom_id res chain seq x y z
N MET A 1 -34.62 52.17 2.58
CA MET A 1 -33.26 51.75 2.19
C MET A 1 -32.80 50.74 3.22
N ASP A 2 -32.15 49.67 2.75
CA ASP A 2 -31.60 48.53 3.51
C ASP A 2 -32.54 47.39 3.94
N LYS A 3 -32.96 46.62 2.93
CA LYS A 3 -33.08 45.16 2.99
C LYS A 3 -32.30 44.61 1.79
N ASN A 4 -31.09 44.11 1.99
CA ASN A 4 -30.37 43.13 1.15
C ASN A 4 -28.93 42.91 1.63
N ARG A 5 -28.79 42.31 2.81
CA ARG A 5 -27.55 41.63 3.25
C ARG A 5 -27.97 40.27 3.78
N ASN A 6 -28.30 39.36 2.88
CA ASN A 6 -28.40 37.92 3.08
C ASN A 6 -28.66 37.33 1.70
N ASN A 7 -27.60 37.09 0.95
CA ASN A 7 -27.60 36.06 -0.07
C ASN A 7 -26.20 35.43 -0.07
N GLU A 8 -26.16 34.26 0.57
CA GLU A 8 -25.57 33.06 -0.02
C GLU A 8 -24.05 33.09 -0.23
N ASN A 9 -23.33 32.96 0.89
CA ASN A 9 -22.17 32.08 0.96
C ASN A 9 -22.62 30.65 0.65
N THR A 10 -22.83 30.37 -0.63
CA THR A 10 -22.79 29.00 -1.15
C THR A 10 -21.39 28.84 -1.70
N ASP A 11 -20.43 28.51 -0.84
CA ASP A 11 -19.21 27.84 -1.28
C ASP A 11 -19.66 26.48 -1.82
N GLN A 12 -20.11 26.50 -3.07
CA GLN A 12 -20.10 25.34 -3.93
C GLN A 12 -18.63 24.93 -4.01
N GLN A 13 -18.22 23.97 -3.17
CA GLN A 13 -17.16 23.06 -3.58
C GLN A 13 -17.56 22.56 -4.96
N GLU A 14 -16.93 23.09 -6.01
CA GLU A 14 -17.00 22.52 -7.34
C GLU A 14 -16.55 21.06 -7.23
N THR A 15 -17.51 20.16 -7.02
CA THR A 15 -17.36 18.74 -7.29
C THR A 15 -17.11 18.64 -8.79
N ARG A 16 -15.86 18.80 -9.22
CA ARG A 16 -15.44 18.53 -10.60
C ARG A 16 -15.99 17.14 -10.96
N HIS A 17 -16.94 17.12 -11.89
CA HIS A 17 -17.66 15.92 -12.28
C HIS A 17 -16.70 14.81 -12.69
N ALA A 18 -17.03 13.56 -12.31
CA ALA A 18 -16.29 12.39 -12.74
C ALA A 18 -16.24 12.34 -14.28
N ILE A 19 -15.06 12.06 -14.84
CA ILE A 19 -14.90 11.86 -16.29
C ILE A 19 -15.45 10.48 -16.68
N LEU A 20 -15.20 9.49 -15.81
CA LEU A 20 -15.80 8.16 -15.89
C LEU A 20 -16.23 7.74 -14.49
N ASP A 21 -17.49 7.37 -14.32
CA ASP A 21 -17.99 6.89 -13.03
C ASP A 21 -17.61 5.41 -12.77
N VAL A 22 -17.77 4.95 -11.53
CA VAL A 22 -17.33 3.65 -11.01
C VAL A 22 -17.76 2.46 -11.89
N ARG A 23 -19.00 2.47 -12.40
CA ARG A 23 -19.54 1.37 -13.22
C ARG A 23 -19.60 1.68 -14.70
N GLU A 24 -19.02 2.80 -15.12
CA GLU A 24 -19.00 3.18 -16.51
C GLU A 24 -17.96 2.37 -17.26
N VAL A 25 -18.35 1.80 -18.41
CA VAL A 25 -17.45 1.01 -19.26
C VAL A 25 -16.80 1.95 -20.28
N PRO A 26 -15.48 2.19 -20.20
CA PRO A 26 -14.77 3.02 -21.18
C PRO A 26 -14.76 2.38 -22.57
N LYS A 27 -14.58 3.21 -23.60
CA LYS A 27 -14.32 2.72 -24.97
C LYS A 27 -13.02 1.93 -25.00
N ILE A 28 -12.91 0.89 -25.83
CA ILE A 28 -11.77 -0.05 -25.85
C ILE A 28 -10.38 0.65 -25.87
N HIS A 29 -10.21 1.67 -26.71
CA HIS A 29 -8.93 2.39 -26.81
C HIS A 29 -8.61 3.21 -25.54
N GLN A 30 -9.62 3.87 -24.96
CA GLN A 30 -9.48 4.58 -23.67
C GLN A 30 -9.27 3.59 -22.53
N TRP A 31 -9.96 2.46 -22.56
CA TRP A 31 -9.84 1.41 -21.57
C TRP A 31 -8.42 0.91 -21.47
N LEU A 32 -7.78 0.59 -22.60
CA LEU A 32 -6.42 0.08 -22.63
C LEU A 32 -5.41 1.12 -22.13
N THR A 33 -5.51 2.38 -22.58
CA THR A 33 -4.56 3.43 -22.20
C THR A 33 -4.67 3.80 -20.71
N LEU A 34 -5.88 3.93 -20.20
CA LEU A 34 -6.14 4.22 -18.78
C LEU A 34 -5.73 3.02 -17.90
N SER A 35 -5.93 1.80 -18.36
CA SER A 35 -5.50 0.59 -17.65
C SER A 35 -3.98 0.52 -17.53
N LEU A 36 -3.26 0.78 -18.63
CA LEU A 36 -1.79 0.84 -18.62
C LEU A 36 -1.29 1.96 -17.72
N GLN A 37 -1.97 3.11 -17.71
CA GLN A 37 -1.63 4.21 -16.81
C GLN A 37 -1.73 3.79 -15.33
N HIS A 38 -2.81 3.13 -14.93
CA HIS A 38 -2.95 2.60 -13.56
C HIS A 38 -1.89 1.55 -13.22
N LEU A 39 -1.59 0.65 -14.16
CA LEU A 39 -0.53 -0.34 -13.98
C LEU A 39 0.82 0.35 -13.75
N PHE A 40 1.18 1.32 -14.59
CA PHE A 40 2.47 2.00 -14.51
C PHE A 40 2.62 2.91 -13.30
N ALA A 41 1.51 3.47 -12.79
CA ALA A 41 1.54 4.28 -11.58
C ALA A 41 1.97 3.49 -10.34
N MET A 42 1.46 2.26 -10.18
CA MET A 42 1.82 1.39 -9.05
C MET A 42 3.06 0.52 -9.28
N PHE A 43 3.54 0.43 -10.53
CA PHE A 43 4.54 -0.55 -10.94
C PHE A 43 5.77 -0.50 -10.04
N GLY A 44 6.32 0.70 -9.82
CA GLY A 44 7.53 0.90 -9.01
C GLY A 44 7.41 0.37 -7.58
N ALA A 45 6.30 0.66 -6.90
CA ALA A 45 6.04 0.16 -5.55
C ALA A 45 5.82 -1.36 -5.52
N THR A 46 5.07 -1.89 -6.49
CA THR A 46 4.73 -3.33 -6.56
C THR A 46 5.97 -4.21 -6.73
N VAL A 47 6.93 -3.76 -7.55
CA VAL A 47 8.18 -4.51 -7.80
C VAL A 47 9.24 -4.29 -6.72
N LEU A 48 9.09 -3.29 -5.86
CA LEU A 48 10.05 -2.99 -4.79
C LEU A 48 10.03 -4.04 -3.68
N VAL A 49 8.85 -4.49 -3.26
CA VAL A 49 8.73 -5.54 -2.23
C VAL A 49 9.41 -6.84 -2.64
N PRO A 50 9.09 -7.48 -3.78
CA PRO A 50 9.74 -8.72 -4.19
C PRO A 50 11.25 -8.54 -4.37
N PHE A 51 11.71 -7.36 -4.80
CA PHE A 51 13.14 -7.03 -4.84
C PHE A 51 13.79 -7.09 -3.44
N LEU A 52 13.17 -6.44 -2.44
CA LEU A 52 13.67 -6.39 -1.06
C LEU A 52 13.64 -7.75 -0.37
N VAL A 53 12.56 -8.51 -0.57
CA VAL A 53 12.38 -9.81 0.09
C VAL A 53 12.94 -10.97 -0.73
N LYS A 54 13.51 -10.73 -1.92
CA LYS A 54 14.01 -11.75 -2.85
C LYS A 54 12.94 -12.78 -3.21
N LEU A 55 11.80 -12.30 -3.73
CA LEU A 55 10.76 -13.09 -4.38
C LEU A 55 10.74 -12.77 -5.87
N ASP A 56 10.12 -13.64 -6.66
CA ASP A 56 9.99 -13.44 -8.10
C ASP A 56 9.06 -12.24 -8.43
N PRO A 57 9.52 -11.26 -9.23
CA PRO A 57 8.71 -10.09 -9.57
C PRO A 57 7.54 -10.42 -10.50
N GLY A 58 7.63 -11.48 -11.30
CA GLY A 58 6.53 -11.98 -12.11
C GLY A 58 5.39 -12.51 -11.25
N VAL A 59 5.70 -13.32 -10.23
CA VAL A 59 4.72 -13.80 -9.26
C VAL A 59 4.07 -12.62 -8.52
N ALA A 60 4.82 -11.58 -8.18
CA ALA A 60 4.27 -10.37 -7.56
C ALA A 60 3.29 -9.60 -8.45
N LEU A 61 3.56 -9.51 -9.77
CA LEU A 61 2.62 -8.91 -10.72
C LEU A 61 1.36 -9.77 -10.91
N VAL A 62 1.52 -11.09 -10.98
CA VAL A 62 0.37 -12.02 -11.08
C VAL A 62 -0.47 -11.97 -9.81
N SER A 63 0.15 -12.01 -8.61
CA SER A 63 -0.57 -11.96 -7.34
C SER A 63 -1.33 -10.67 -7.18
N SER A 64 -0.70 -9.54 -7.51
CA SER A 64 -1.30 -8.21 -7.47
C SER A 64 -2.49 -8.08 -8.42
N GLY A 65 -2.38 -8.59 -9.65
CA GLY A 65 -3.48 -8.61 -10.61
C GLY A 65 -4.63 -9.52 -10.15
N LEU A 66 -4.35 -10.76 -9.73
CA LEU A 66 -5.38 -11.70 -9.26
C LEU A 66 -6.07 -11.18 -7.99
N ALA A 67 -5.31 -10.62 -7.06
CA ALA A 67 -5.84 -10.00 -5.85
C ALA A 67 -6.76 -8.81 -6.18
N THR A 68 -6.37 -7.96 -7.13
CA THR A 68 -7.21 -6.85 -7.58
C THR A 68 -8.51 -7.34 -8.20
N LEU A 69 -8.47 -8.36 -9.05
CA LEU A 69 -9.69 -8.95 -9.63
C LEU A 69 -10.58 -9.55 -8.54
N ALA A 70 -10.02 -10.30 -7.60
CA ALA A 70 -10.76 -10.85 -6.47
C ALA A 70 -11.39 -9.75 -5.60
N TYR A 71 -10.65 -8.67 -5.33
CA TYR A 71 -11.14 -7.51 -4.60
C TYR A 71 -12.33 -6.86 -5.30
N LEU A 72 -12.24 -6.62 -6.62
CA LEU A 72 -13.33 -6.07 -7.40
C LEU A 72 -14.57 -6.98 -7.37
N LEU A 73 -14.39 -8.30 -7.40
CA LEU A 73 -15.49 -9.26 -7.29
C LEU A 73 -16.16 -9.21 -5.89
N VAL A 74 -15.38 -9.26 -4.81
CA VAL A 74 -15.88 -9.24 -3.42
C VAL A 74 -16.62 -7.94 -3.11
N THR A 75 -16.11 -6.82 -3.62
CA THR A 75 -16.72 -5.48 -3.49
C THR A 75 -17.83 -5.21 -4.50
N LYS A 76 -18.20 -6.20 -5.33
CA LYS A 76 -19.25 -6.12 -6.36
C LYS A 76 -19.00 -5.00 -7.39
N GLY A 77 -17.75 -4.70 -7.69
CA GLY A 77 -17.34 -3.64 -8.62
C GLY A 77 -17.85 -2.27 -8.20
N GLN A 78 -17.84 -1.97 -6.89
CA GLN A 78 -18.26 -0.67 -6.36
C GLN A 78 -17.10 0.16 -5.83
N ILE A 79 -15.95 -0.45 -5.54
CA ILE A 79 -14.78 0.26 -5.02
C ILE A 79 -13.65 0.17 -6.06
N PRO A 80 -13.26 1.29 -6.70
CA PRO A 80 -12.15 1.30 -7.65
C PRO A 80 -10.83 1.36 -6.90
N ALA A 81 -10.40 0.23 -6.33
CA ALA A 81 -9.10 0.11 -5.69
C ALA A 81 -8.27 -0.97 -6.37
N TYR A 82 -6.97 -0.70 -6.48
CA TYR A 82 -5.97 -1.63 -6.97
C TYR A 82 -5.14 -2.14 -5.80
N LEU A 83 -4.82 -3.43 -5.79
CA LEU A 83 -4.05 -4.09 -4.75
C LEU A 83 -2.63 -4.40 -5.24
N GLY A 84 -1.63 -3.89 -4.55
CA GLY A 84 -0.21 -4.15 -4.83
C GLY A 84 0.53 -4.61 -3.58
N SER A 85 1.81 -4.96 -3.72
CA SER A 85 2.63 -5.49 -2.63
C SER A 85 2.67 -4.58 -1.39
N SER A 86 2.38 -5.09 -0.20
CA SER A 86 2.35 -4.31 1.05
C SER A 86 3.74 -4.18 1.68
N PHE A 87 4.10 -2.95 2.03
CA PHE A 87 5.41 -2.63 2.60
C PHE A 87 5.52 -3.06 4.07
N ALA A 88 4.40 -3.11 4.79
CA ALA A 88 4.35 -3.55 6.18
C ALA A 88 4.86 -4.98 6.38
N PHE A 89 4.81 -5.82 5.33
CA PHE A 89 5.25 -7.20 5.37
C PHE A 89 6.74 -7.42 5.06
N ILE A 90 7.50 -6.40 4.64
CA ILE A 90 8.91 -6.58 4.25
C ILE A 90 9.75 -7.17 5.40
N THR A 91 9.79 -6.49 6.55
CA THR A 91 10.59 -6.96 7.70
C THR A 91 10.07 -8.31 8.25
N PRO A 92 8.76 -8.50 8.47
CA PRO A 92 8.21 -9.80 8.89
C PRO A 92 8.56 -10.95 7.94
N ILE A 93 8.47 -10.74 6.62
CA ILE A 93 8.85 -11.77 5.63
C ILE A 93 10.33 -12.09 5.74
N ILE A 94 11.21 -11.08 5.83
CA ILE A 94 12.65 -11.31 5.98
C ILE A 94 12.92 -12.15 7.24
N SER A 95 12.27 -11.82 8.36
CA SER A 95 12.39 -12.56 9.62
C SER A 95 11.92 -14.00 9.51
N VAL A 96 10.74 -14.24 8.94
CA VAL A 96 10.19 -15.59 8.78
C VAL A 96 10.96 -16.42 7.76
N LYS A 97 11.51 -15.80 6.70
CA LYS A 97 12.38 -16.48 5.74
C LYS A 97 13.65 -17.04 6.38
N MET A 98 14.16 -16.40 7.43
CA MET A 98 15.30 -16.94 8.20
C MET A 98 14.92 -18.18 9.02
N LEU A 99 13.64 -18.36 9.37
CA LEU A 99 13.17 -19.51 10.14
C LEU A 99 12.89 -20.75 9.28
N GLY A 100 12.42 -20.56 8.04
CA GLY A 100 11.96 -21.68 7.22
C GLY A 100 11.81 -21.37 5.73
N GLY A 101 12.60 -20.43 5.20
CA GLY A 101 12.61 -20.12 3.78
C GLY A 101 11.39 -19.32 3.30
N PRO A 102 11.27 -19.09 1.98
CA PRO A 102 10.11 -18.43 1.39
C PRO A 102 8.78 -19.15 1.67
N GLU A 103 8.80 -20.47 1.88
CA GLU A 103 7.65 -21.29 2.21
C GLU A 103 7.01 -20.88 3.54
N ALA A 104 7.84 -20.66 4.56
CA ALA A 104 7.39 -20.16 5.86
C ALA A 104 6.71 -18.79 5.73
N ALA A 105 7.23 -17.91 4.86
CA ALA A 105 6.63 -16.61 4.60
C ALA A 105 5.26 -16.74 3.92
N MET A 106 5.08 -17.71 3.02
CA MET A 106 3.78 -18.00 2.40
C MET A 106 2.76 -18.48 3.44
N VAL A 107 3.14 -19.44 4.29
CA VAL A 107 2.26 -19.91 5.38
C VAL A 107 1.88 -18.76 6.31
N GLY A 108 2.85 -17.95 6.74
CA GLY A 108 2.57 -16.80 7.61
C GLY A 108 1.70 -15.73 6.95
N SER A 109 1.89 -15.47 5.66
CA SER A 109 1.09 -14.54 4.88
C SER A 109 -0.35 -15.03 4.76
N PHE A 110 -0.55 -16.34 4.54
CA PHE A 110 -1.87 -16.95 4.52
C PHE A 110 -2.60 -16.76 5.87
N LEU A 111 -1.90 -17.00 6.99
CA LEU A 111 -2.44 -16.77 8.33
C LEU A 111 -2.82 -15.31 8.57
N ALA A 112 -2.02 -14.36 8.08
CA ALA A 112 -2.38 -12.94 8.13
C ALA A 112 -3.68 -12.66 7.34
N GLY A 113 -3.84 -13.26 6.15
CA GLY A 113 -5.09 -13.18 5.38
C GLY A 113 -6.32 -13.76 6.09
N LEU A 114 -6.14 -14.80 6.92
CA LEU A 114 -7.21 -15.31 7.78
C LEU A 114 -7.63 -14.31 8.86
N VAL A 115 -6.69 -13.53 9.41
CA VAL A 115 -7.01 -12.45 10.36
C VAL A 115 -7.91 -11.40 9.70
N TYR A 116 -7.62 -11.02 8.46
CA TYR A 116 -8.49 -10.14 7.68
C TYR A 116 -9.90 -10.71 7.51
N GLY A 117 -10.02 -12.00 7.16
CA GLY A 117 -11.31 -12.68 7.04
C GLY A 117 -12.10 -12.68 8.35
N ALA A 118 -11.43 -12.95 9.47
CA ALA A 118 -12.03 -12.90 10.80
C ALA A 118 -12.52 -11.47 11.16
N VAL A 119 -11.68 -10.46 10.94
CA VAL A 119 -12.04 -9.06 11.17
C VAL A 119 -13.21 -8.63 10.28
N ALA A 120 -13.20 -9.00 9.00
CA ALA A 120 -14.30 -8.72 8.08
C ALA A 120 -15.62 -9.35 8.55
N LEU A 121 -15.59 -10.59 9.06
CA LEU A 121 -16.76 -11.25 9.62
C LEU A 121 -17.30 -10.51 10.85
N ILE A 122 -16.41 -10.09 11.76
CA ILE A 122 -16.78 -9.33 12.97
C ILE A 122 -17.40 -7.98 12.59
N ILE A 123 -16.86 -7.28 11.57
CA ILE A 123 -17.44 -6.00 11.09
C ILE A 123 -18.82 -6.24 10.48
N LYS A 124 -19.01 -7.34 9.74
CA LYS A 124 -20.30 -7.66 9.13
C LYS A 124 -21.40 -7.87 10.18
N THR A 125 -21.07 -8.47 11.34
CA THR A 125 -22.05 -8.74 12.41
C THR A 125 -22.21 -7.60 13.40
N SER A 126 -21.13 -6.88 13.69
CA SER A 126 -21.06 -5.93 14.83
C SER A 126 -20.94 -4.47 14.40
N GLY A 127 -20.93 -4.20 13.09
CA GLY A 127 -20.76 -2.88 12.52
C GLY A 127 -19.33 -2.33 12.64
N LEU A 128 -19.18 -1.03 12.34
CA LEU A 128 -17.90 -0.31 12.22
C LEU A 128 -17.45 0.39 13.52
N LYS A 129 -18.38 0.65 14.43
CA LYS A 129 -18.16 1.51 15.61
C LYS A 129 -16.99 1.01 16.46
N TRP A 130 -16.91 -0.29 16.73
CA TRP A 130 -15.84 -0.88 17.53
C TRP A 130 -14.45 -0.74 16.87
N LEU A 131 -14.38 -0.77 15.53
CA LEU A 131 -13.12 -0.70 14.81
C LEU A 131 -12.61 0.75 14.79
N MET A 132 -13.49 1.71 14.49
CA MET A 132 -13.19 3.13 14.64
C MET A 132 -12.87 3.48 16.09
N ARG A 133 -13.42 2.70 17.03
CA ARG A 133 -13.10 2.86 18.44
C ARG A 133 -11.64 2.52 18.74
N ILE A 134 -11.12 1.46 18.14
CA ILE A 134 -9.76 0.95 18.35
C ILE A 134 -8.75 1.72 17.51
N MET A 135 -9.09 2.01 16.25
CA MET A 135 -8.23 2.62 15.23
C MET A 135 -8.84 3.92 14.68
N PRO A 136 -9.01 4.97 15.51
CA PRO A 136 -9.38 6.30 15.02
C PRO A 136 -8.21 6.94 14.23
N PRO A 137 -8.43 8.06 13.50
CA PRO A 137 -7.38 8.68 12.69
C PRO A 137 -6.13 9.08 13.49
N VAL A 138 -6.25 9.41 14.78
CA VAL A 138 -5.11 9.69 15.67
C VAL A 138 -4.19 8.48 15.90
N VAL A 139 -4.68 7.26 15.70
CA VAL A 139 -3.86 6.02 15.71
C VAL A 139 -3.42 5.67 14.30
N VAL A 140 -4.35 5.67 13.34
CA VAL A 140 -4.08 5.22 11.96
C VAL A 140 -3.02 6.12 11.29
N GLY A 141 -3.00 7.42 11.59
CA GLY A 141 -2.10 8.40 10.92
C GLY A 141 -0.64 8.13 11.26
N PRO A 142 -0.29 8.12 12.55
CA PRO A 142 1.04 7.74 13.01
C PRO A 142 1.45 6.34 12.55
N VAL A 143 0.53 5.37 12.49
CA VAL A 143 0.84 4.04 11.96
C VAL A 143 1.25 4.10 10.48
N ILE A 144 0.53 4.83 9.63
CA ILE A 144 0.91 5.03 8.21
C ILE A 144 2.26 5.75 8.10
N ILE A 145 2.52 6.75 8.96
CA ILE A 145 3.83 7.43 9.03
C ILE A 145 4.95 6.43 9.34
N VAL A 146 4.72 5.55 10.33
CA VAL A 146 5.66 4.49 10.72
C VAL A 146 5.88 3.49 9.60
N ILE A 147 4.87 3.13 8.81
CA ILE A 147 5.03 2.25 7.63
C ILE A 147 6.00 2.88 6.63
N GLY A 148 5.79 4.16 6.28
CA GLY A 148 6.66 4.88 5.35
C GLY A 148 8.08 5.03 5.90
N LEU A 149 8.23 5.54 7.12
CA LEU A 149 9.55 5.87 7.68
C LEU A 149 10.31 4.64 8.24
N GLY A 150 9.62 3.55 8.55
CA GLY A 150 10.23 2.32 9.09
C GLY A 150 11.23 1.66 8.13
N LEU A 151 11.12 1.93 6.82
CA LEU A 151 12.03 1.43 5.78
C LEU A 151 12.96 2.52 5.23
N ALA A 152 12.97 3.72 5.81
CA ALA A 152 13.81 4.83 5.34
C ALA A 152 15.31 4.46 5.38
N ASN A 153 15.76 3.77 6.42
CA ASN A 153 17.16 3.33 6.54
C ASN A 153 17.55 2.36 5.41
N THR A 154 16.64 1.44 5.05
CA THR A 154 16.82 0.52 3.92
C THR A 154 16.95 1.28 2.60
N ALA A 155 16.05 2.23 2.32
CA ALA A 155 16.12 3.05 1.10
C ALA A 155 17.42 3.84 1.00
N VAL A 156 17.85 4.47 2.10
CA VAL A 156 19.08 5.26 2.16
C VAL A 156 20.31 4.37 1.93
N LYS A 157 20.38 3.19 2.58
CA LYS A 157 21.46 2.22 2.37
C LYS A 157 21.52 1.72 0.92
N MET A 158 20.37 1.41 0.32
CA MET A 158 20.29 1.01 -1.09
C MET A 158 20.76 2.11 -2.03
N ALA A 159 20.49 3.38 -1.69
CA ALA A 159 20.91 4.52 -2.48
C ALA A 159 22.43 4.73 -2.43
N MET A 160 23.05 4.59 -1.25
CA MET A 160 24.45 5.01 -1.06
C MET A 160 25.49 3.88 -1.09
N ASN A 161 25.12 2.64 -0.77
CA ASN A 161 26.07 1.55 -0.58
C ASN A 161 26.14 0.61 -1.77
N ASN A 162 27.32 0.03 -2.01
CA ASN A 162 27.47 -1.10 -2.92
C ASN A 162 26.85 -2.35 -2.28
N PRO A 163 25.94 -3.07 -2.96
CA PRO A 163 25.24 -4.23 -2.42
C PRO A 163 26.17 -5.42 -2.10
N HIS A 164 27.38 -5.47 -2.66
CA HIS A 164 28.34 -6.54 -2.44
C HIS A 164 29.29 -6.27 -1.25
N THR A 165 29.73 -5.03 -1.08
CA THR A 165 30.67 -4.66 0.00
C THR A 165 29.98 -4.04 1.21
N ASN A 166 28.73 -3.59 1.06
CA ASN A 166 28.00 -2.75 2.04
C ASN A 166 28.72 -1.45 2.41
N GLU A 167 29.68 -1.01 1.60
CA GLU A 167 30.42 0.23 1.80
C GLU A 167 29.83 1.36 0.95
N TYR A 168 30.02 2.58 1.43
CA TYR A 168 29.62 3.79 0.72
C TYR A 168 30.28 3.86 -0.66
N SER A 169 29.49 4.17 -1.68
CA SER A 169 29.98 4.40 -3.04
C SER A 169 29.34 5.63 -3.64
N LEU A 170 30.15 6.64 -3.92
CA LEU A 170 29.71 7.85 -4.60
C LEU A 170 29.07 7.55 -5.97
N SER A 171 29.51 6.49 -6.64
CA SER A 171 28.93 6.10 -7.93
C SER A 171 27.53 5.50 -7.80
N TYR A 172 27.24 4.78 -6.71
CA TYR A 172 25.89 4.29 -6.44
C TYR A 172 25.00 5.44 -6.02
N PHE A 173 25.51 6.29 -5.12
CA PHE A 173 24.77 7.45 -4.64
C PHE A 173 24.42 8.44 -5.75
N SER A 174 25.30 8.66 -6.73
CA SER A 174 24.99 9.52 -7.87
C SER A 174 23.87 8.98 -8.76
N VAL A 175 23.80 7.66 -8.97
CA VAL A 175 22.68 7.02 -9.69
C VAL A 175 21.38 7.18 -8.92
N ALA A 176 21.40 6.99 -7.61
CA ALA A 176 20.22 7.17 -6.76
C ALA A 176 19.73 8.62 -6.75
N LEU A 177 20.63 9.59 -6.59
CA LEU A 177 20.31 11.02 -6.64
C LEU A 177 19.79 11.43 -8.02
N PHE A 178 20.38 10.93 -9.10
CA PHE A 178 19.88 11.19 -10.45
C PHE A 178 18.47 10.64 -10.64
N THR A 179 18.24 9.40 -10.22
CA THR A 179 16.92 8.74 -10.26
C THR A 179 15.89 9.58 -9.50
N LEU A 180 16.19 9.92 -8.24
CA LEU A 180 15.34 10.74 -7.37
C LEU A 180 15.06 12.11 -7.99
N ALA A 181 16.08 12.79 -8.49
CA ALA A 181 15.95 14.11 -9.12
C ALA A 181 15.03 14.06 -10.35
N VAL A 182 15.21 13.06 -11.23
CA VAL A 182 14.32 12.87 -12.38
C VAL A 182 12.90 12.59 -11.92
N THR A 183 12.69 11.72 -10.91
CA THR A 183 11.36 11.43 -10.39
C THR A 183 10.68 12.70 -9.86
N ILE A 184 11.38 13.52 -9.07
CA ILE A 184 10.86 14.78 -8.51
C ILE A 184 10.51 15.76 -9.64
N VAL A 185 11.43 15.96 -10.60
CA VAL A 185 11.20 16.86 -11.74
C VAL A 185 10.00 16.39 -12.56
N CYS A 186 9.90 15.09 -12.85
CA CYS A 186 8.76 14.52 -13.56
C CYS A 186 7.45 14.72 -12.77
N SER A 187 7.47 14.49 -11.46
CA SER A 187 6.30 14.64 -10.61
C SER A 187 5.82 16.09 -10.50
N MET A 188 6.71 17.07 -10.67
CA MET A 188 6.39 18.49 -10.51
C MET A 188 6.04 19.20 -11.81
N TYR A 189 6.71 18.85 -12.91
CA TYR A 189 6.63 19.62 -14.15
C TYR A 189 5.86 18.90 -15.27
N LEU A 190 5.77 17.57 -15.26
CA LEU A 190 5.03 16.86 -16.32
C LEU A 190 3.54 16.89 -16.06
N LYS A 191 2.78 17.05 -17.15
CA LYS A 191 1.31 17.09 -17.15
C LYS A 191 0.74 15.89 -17.91
N GLY A 192 -0.54 15.62 -17.74
CA GLY A 192 -1.22 14.50 -18.41
C GLY A 192 -0.71 13.14 -17.93
N ILE A 193 -0.55 12.19 -18.86
CA ILE A 193 -0.16 10.80 -18.54
C ILE A 193 1.19 10.75 -17.83
N PHE A 194 2.18 11.54 -18.27
CA PHE A 194 3.52 11.51 -17.71
C PHE A 194 3.60 12.07 -16.28
N GLY A 195 2.70 12.99 -15.92
CA GLY A 195 2.58 13.47 -14.53
C GLY A 195 2.00 12.44 -13.56
N ILE A 196 1.46 11.33 -14.10
CA ILE A 196 0.79 10.28 -13.33
C ILE A 196 1.70 9.06 -13.12
N ILE A 197 2.74 8.90 -13.94
CA ILE A 197 3.72 7.81 -13.83
C ILE A 197 5.16 8.30 -13.54
N PRO A 198 5.39 9.36 -12.72
CA PRO A 198 6.72 9.94 -12.55
C PRO A 198 7.72 8.95 -11.94
N ILE A 199 7.25 8.04 -11.08
CA ILE A 199 8.05 6.99 -10.47
C ILE A 199 8.63 6.06 -11.53
N LEU A 200 7.81 5.59 -12.48
CA LEU A 200 8.28 4.72 -13.56
C LEU A 200 9.27 5.45 -14.47
N ILE A 201 9.02 6.72 -14.80
CA ILE A 201 9.96 7.53 -15.60
C ILE A 201 11.30 7.67 -14.88
N GLY A 202 11.28 7.90 -13.56
CA GLY A 202 12.46 7.91 -12.72
C GLY A 202 13.24 6.60 -12.78
N ILE A 203 12.57 5.45 -12.60
CA ILE A 203 13.20 4.12 -12.72
C ILE A 203 13.85 3.95 -14.09
N ILE A 204 13.16 4.29 -15.17
CA ILE A 204 13.69 4.15 -16.54
C ILE A 204 14.92 5.05 -16.73
N ALA A 205 14.84 6.33 -16.35
CA ALA A 205 15.96 7.26 -16.49
C ALA A 205 17.16 6.84 -15.63
N GLY A 206 16.91 6.46 -14.37
CA GLY A 206 17.90 5.93 -13.45
C GLY A 206 18.58 4.67 -13.99
N TYR A 207 17.81 3.76 -14.57
CA TYR A 207 18.31 2.54 -15.20
C TYR A 207 19.21 2.86 -16.40
N LEU A 208 18.81 3.79 -17.27
CA LEU A 208 19.63 4.21 -18.41
C LEU A 208 20.95 4.87 -17.96
N PHE A 209 20.89 5.68 -16.90
CA PHE A 209 22.08 6.29 -16.32
C PHE A 209 23.00 5.24 -15.68
N ALA A 210 22.45 4.27 -14.96
CA ALA A 210 23.20 3.15 -14.40
C ALA A 210 23.83 2.26 -15.49
N PHE A 211 23.11 2.05 -16.60
CA PHE A 211 23.61 1.34 -17.77
C PHE A 211 24.82 2.07 -18.40
N ALA A 212 24.74 3.38 -18.58
CA ALA A 212 25.86 4.20 -19.05
C ALA A 212 27.08 4.17 -18.11
N ARG A 213 26.85 3.88 -16.82
CA ARG A 213 27.90 3.70 -15.79
C ARG A 213 28.43 2.26 -15.69
N GLY A 214 27.96 1.34 -16.54
CA GLY A 214 28.39 -0.06 -16.56
C GLY A 214 27.87 -0.90 -15.38
N MET A 215 26.78 -0.48 -14.72
CA MET A 215 26.22 -1.17 -13.55
C MET A 215 25.13 -2.20 -13.89
N VAL A 216 24.83 -2.39 -15.17
CA VAL A 216 23.70 -3.19 -15.64
C VAL A 216 24.21 -4.30 -16.54
N ASP A 217 23.83 -5.55 -16.21
CA ASP A 217 24.07 -6.71 -17.06
C ASP A 217 22.75 -7.15 -17.75
N LEU A 218 22.72 -7.01 -19.07
CA LEU A 218 21.57 -7.38 -19.92
C LEU A 218 21.61 -8.84 -20.39
N SER A 219 22.62 -9.63 -20.01
CA SER A 219 22.79 -11.00 -20.49
C SER A 219 21.57 -11.87 -20.16
N LYS A 220 21.05 -11.76 -18.93
CA LYS A 220 19.83 -12.46 -18.50
C LYS A 220 18.60 -12.00 -19.28
N VAL A 221 18.47 -10.70 -19.54
CA VAL A 221 17.37 -10.13 -20.33
C VAL A 221 17.41 -10.64 -21.77
N LYS A 222 18.60 -10.77 -22.37
CA LYS A 222 18.77 -11.33 -23.72
C LYS A 222 18.38 -12.80 -23.80
N GLN A 223 18.70 -13.59 -22.77
CA GLN A 223 18.42 -15.03 -22.71
C GLN A 223 16.98 -15.37 -22.34
N ALA A 224 16.28 -14.49 -21.61
CA ALA A 224 14.92 -14.76 -21.16
C ALA A 224 13.95 -14.99 -22.33
N SER A 225 13.01 -15.91 -22.19
CA SER A 225 11.94 -16.14 -23.17
C SER A 225 10.93 -14.98 -23.18
N LEU A 226 10.18 -14.85 -24.27
CA LEU A 226 9.13 -13.82 -24.35
C LEU A 226 7.95 -14.13 -23.42
N ILE A 227 7.59 -15.41 -23.35
CA ILE A 227 6.61 -15.98 -22.44
C ILE A 227 7.36 -16.94 -21.53
N ASP A 228 7.24 -16.73 -20.23
CA ASP A 228 7.84 -17.57 -19.20
C ASP A 228 6.88 -17.71 -18.03
N ALA A 229 6.83 -18.88 -17.41
CA ALA A 229 6.02 -19.06 -16.23
C ALA A 229 6.79 -18.50 -15.02
N PRO A 230 6.17 -17.61 -14.21
CA PRO A 230 6.77 -17.19 -12.94
C PRO A 230 7.07 -18.39 -12.03
N ASP A 231 8.02 -18.20 -11.11
CA ASP A 231 8.40 -19.22 -10.12
C ASP A 231 7.33 -19.36 -9.02
N PHE A 232 6.20 -20.00 -9.38
CA PHE A 232 5.06 -20.15 -8.49
C PHE A 232 5.34 -21.15 -7.37
N MET A 233 4.94 -20.78 -6.15
CA MET A 233 5.02 -21.65 -4.98
C MET A 233 3.63 -22.12 -4.56
N PHE A 234 3.18 -23.26 -5.08
CA PHE A 234 1.89 -23.83 -4.72
C PHE A 234 2.02 -24.75 -3.50
N PRO A 235 1.22 -24.56 -2.43
CA PRO A 235 1.23 -25.45 -1.28
C PRO A 235 0.79 -26.86 -1.70
N PHE A 236 1.44 -27.88 -1.12
CA PHE A 236 1.27 -29.32 -1.42
C PHE A 236 1.68 -29.76 -2.83
N VAL A 237 2.23 -28.85 -3.65
CA VAL A 237 2.80 -29.16 -4.97
C VAL A 237 4.28 -28.81 -5.00
N SER A 238 4.63 -27.54 -4.76
CA SER A 238 6.01 -27.06 -4.73
C SER A 238 6.67 -27.28 -3.36
N TYR A 239 5.89 -27.26 -2.28
CA TYR A 239 6.37 -27.46 -0.92
C TYR A 239 5.26 -28.00 0.00
N THR A 240 5.64 -28.58 1.15
CA THR A 240 4.67 -28.95 2.20
C THR A 240 4.55 -27.84 3.22
N PRO A 241 3.37 -27.22 3.41
CA PRO A 241 3.17 -26.19 4.42
C PRO A 241 3.46 -26.72 5.83
N HIS A 242 4.36 -26.04 6.54
CA HIS A 242 4.65 -26.33 7.95
C HIS A 242 4.14 -25.17 8.82
N PHE A 243 3.19 -25.48 9.70
CA PHE A 243 2.69 -24.51 10.68
C PHE A 243 3.67 -24.40 11.85
N SER A 244 4.01 -23.17 12.22
CA SER A 244 4.76 -22.87 13.43
C SER A 244 4.13 -21.68 14.14
N TRP A 245 4.03 -21.79 15.47
CA TRP A 245 3.56 -20.68 16.31
C TRP A 245 4.44 -19.44 16.16
N SER A 246 5.76 -19.60 15.98
CA SER A 246 6.66 -18.46 15.74
C SER A 246 6.30 -17.71 14.46
N ILE A 247 5.98 -18.43 13.38
CA ILE A 247 5.53 -17.83 12.12
C ILE A 247 4.22 -17.08 12.34
N ALA A 248 3.25 -17.70 13.02
CA ALA A 248 1.96 -17.11 13.30
C ALA A 248 2.09 -15.80 14.10
N PHE A 249 2.87 -15.80 15.19
CA PHE A 249 3.05 -14.62 16.03
C PHE A 249 3.85 -13.49 15.37
N ILE A 250 4.72 -13.79 14.41
CA ILE A 250 5.41 -12.75 13.64
C ILE A 250 4.47 -12.14 12.59
N MET A 251 3.67 -12.96 11.90
CA MET A 251 2.93 -12.53 10.70
C MET A 251 1.51 -12.05 10.97
N MET A 252 0.78 -12.68 11.90
CA MET A 252 -0.62 -12.32 12.18
C MET A 252 -0.77 -10.88 12.72
N PRO A 253 0.09 -10.37 13.63
CA PRO A 253 -0.03 -8.99 14.10
C PRO A 253 0.16 -7.95 13.00
N VAL A 254 0.91 -8.27 11.95
CA VAL A 254 1.12 -7.36 10.80
C VAL A 254 -0.20 -7.03 10.12
N ALA A 255 -1.17 -7.96 10.12
CA ALA A 255 -2.50 -7.69 9.59
C ALA A 255 -3.18 -6.49 10.26
N THR A 256 -2.90 -6.20 11.54
CA THR A 256 -3.44 -5.01 12.22
C THR A 256 -2.92 -3.71 11.62
N VAL A 257 -1.63 -3.69 11.25
CA VAL A 257 -0.96 -2.55 10.60
C VAL A 257 -1.58 -2.29 9.24
N THR A 258 -1.75 -3.35 8.43
CA THR A 258 -2.25 -3.22 7.07
C THR A 258 -3.76 -3.03 7.00
N ILE A 259 -4.52 -3.52 7.99
CA ILE A 259 -5.94 -3.14 8.15
C ILE A 259 -6.05 -1.64 8.45
N ALA A 260 -5.19 -1.08 9.31
CA ALA A 260 -5.18 0.37 9.56
C ALA A 260 -4.86 1.15 8.29
N GLU A 261 -3.83 0.73 7.55
CA GLU A 261 -3.48 1.30 6.24
C GLU A 261 -4.66 1.23 5.25
N HIS A 262 -5.30 0.06 5.13
CA HIS A 262 -6.46 -0.13 4.26
C HIS A 262 -7.63 0.76 4.64
N ILE A 263 -7.94 0.92 5.94
CA ILE A 263 -8.96 1.87 6.40
C ILE A 263 -8.60 3.28 5.93
N GLY A 264 -7.35 3.72 6.16
CA GLY A 264 -6.85 5.01 5.68
C GLY A 264 -7.08 5.21 4.17
N HIS A 265 -6.75 4.21 3.37
CA HIS A 265 -6.99 4.23 1.92
C HIS A 265 -8.47 4.31 1.57
N GLN A 266 -9.35 3.54 2.23
CA GLN A 266 -10.79 3.62 2.00
C GLN A 266 -11.36 4.99 2.37
N LEU A 267 -10.85 5.64 3.41
CA LEU A 267 -11.26 6.99 3.80
C LEU A 267 -10.90 8.02 2.72
N VAL A 268 -9.64 8.03 2.28
CA VAL A 268 -9.18 8.95 1.24
C VAL A 268 -9.91 8.68 -0.07
N LEU A 269 -10.06 7.42 -0.47
CA LEU A 269 -10.77 7.04 -1.68
C LEU A 269 -12.25 7.46 -1.64
N SER A 270 -12.91 7.29 -0.49
CA SER A 270 -14.30 7.72 -0.30
C SER A 270 -14.46 9.22 -0.49
N LYS A 271 -13.52 10.03 0.07
CA LYS A 271 -13.49 11.48 -0.11
C LYS A 271 -13.21 11.87 -1.58
N VAL A 272 -12.28 11.20 -2.24
CA VAL A 272 -11.90 11.47 -3.64
C VAL A 272 -13.05 11.19 -4.61
N VAL A 273 -13.77 10.07 -4.42
CA VAL A 273 -14.88 9.67 -5.29
C VAL A 273 -16.21 10.34 -4.88
N GLY A 274 -16.30 10.84 -3.65
CA GLY A 274 -17.54 11.42 -3.10
C GLY A 274 -18.58 10.35 -2.75
N ARG A 275 -18.14 9.17 -2.31
CA ARG A 275 -19.01 8.03 -1.94
C ARG A 275 -18.49 7.36 -0.68
N ASN A 276 -19.36 7.09 0.29
CA ASN A 276 -18.96 6.40 1.52
C ASN A 276 -18.82 4.88 1.31
N PHE A 277 -17.61 4.44 0.97
CA PHE A 277 -17.33 3.02 0.73
C PHE A 277 -17.30 2.16 2.00
N LEU A 278 -17.12 2.79 3.17
CA LEU A 278 -17.16 2.09 4.46
C LEU A 278 -18.57 1.60 4.78
N GLU A 279 -19.58 2.34 4.35
CA GLU A 279 -20.99 1.97 4.49
C GLU A 279 -21.46 1.11 3.31
N LYS A 280 -21.24 1.56 2.08
CA LYS A 280 -21.65 0.85 0.85
C LYS A 280 -20.52 0.81 -0.19
N PRO A 281 -20.03 -0.38 -0.56
CA PRO A 281 -20.58 -1.71 -0.31
C PRO A 281 -20.31 -2.26 1.10
N GLY A 282 -19.51 -1.56 1.90
CA GLY A 282 -19.22 -1.89 3.29
C GLY A 282 -17.75 -2.22 3.50
N LEU A 283 -17.15 -1.73 4.59
CA LEU A 283 -15.75 -2.00 4.93
C LEU A 283 -15.48 -3.50 5.13
N HIS A 284 -16.47 -4.26 5.62
CA HIS A 284 -16.37 -5.71 5.74
C HIS A 284 -16.05 -6.39 4.38
N ARG A 285 -16.58 -5.88 3.27
CA ARG A 285 -16.27 -6.41 1.93
C ARG A 285 -14.90 -6.00 1.46
N SER A 286 -14.49 -4.74 1.69
CA SER A 286 -13.17 -4.29 1.27
C SER A 286 -12.07 -4.98 2.05
N ILE A 287 -12.20 -5.12 3.38
CA ILE A 287 -11.25 -5.88 4.22
C ILE A 287 -11.24 -7.36 3.82
N LEU A 288 -12.40 -7.98 3.56
CA LEU A 288 -12.43 -9.36 3.08
C LEU A 288 -11.73 -9.51 1.72
N GLY A 289 -11.97 -8.58 0.80
CA GLY A 289 -11.31 -8.57 -0.50
C GLY A 289 -9.79 -8.43 -0.39
N ASP A 290 -9.33 -7.57 0.53
CA ASP A 290 -7.90 -7.37 0.81
C ASP A 290 -7.27 -8.64 1.41
N GLY A 291 -7.92 -9.24 2.41
CA GLY A 291 -7.50 -10.51 3.00
C GLY A 291 -7.47 -11.68 2.01
N ILE A 292 -8.46 -11.77 1.12
CA ILE A 292 -8.46 -12.73 0.02
C ILE A 292 -7.29 -12.47 -0.93
N GLY A 293 -6.99 -11.20 -1.22
CA GLY A 293 -5.81 -10.82 -2.00
C GLY A 293 -4.50 -11.32 -1.36
N VAL A 294 -4.33 -11.11 -0.06
CA VAL A 294 -3.18 -11.62 0.71
C VAL A 294 -3.11 -13.15 0.63
N MET A 295 -4.24 -13.84 0.79
CA MET A 295 -4.29 -15.30 0.67
C MET A 295 -3.93 -15.78 -0.75
N ILE A 296 -4.44 -15.13 -1.79
CA ILE A 296 -4.11 -15.45 -3.20
C ILE A 296 -2.61 -15.29 -3.43
N GLY A 297 -2.00 -14.18 -2.98
CA GLY A 297 -0.56 -13.98 -3.07
C GLY A 297 0.21 -15.11 -2.40
N SER A 298 -0.15 -15.44 -1.16
CA SER A 298 0.49 -16.54 -0.42
C SER A 298 0.34 -17.91 -1.08
N PHE A 299 -0.77 -18.16 -1.76
CA PHE A 299 -1.06 -19.45 -2.42
C PHE A 299 -0.22 -19.69 -3.67
N ILE A 300 0.28 -18.63 -4.29
CA ILE A 300 1.04 -18.70 -5.55
C ILE A 300 2.51 -18.31 -5.37
N GLY A 301 2.96 -17.98 -4.16
CA GLY A 301 4.36 -17.57 -3.90
C GLY A 301 4.62 -16.06 -3.93
N GLY A 302 3.57 -15.24 -4.04
CA GLY A 302 3.67 -13.79 -4.14
C GLY A 302 3.72 -13.09 -2.78
N PRO A 303 4.19 -11.84 -2.73
CA PRO A 303 4.12 -11.03 -1.52
C PRO A 303 2.66 -10.73 -1.13
N PRO A 304 2.36 -10.56 0.18
CA PRO A 304 1.11 -9.98 0.65
C PRO A 304 0.82 -8.65 -0.03
N VAL A 305 -0.45 -8.40 -0.29
CA VAL A 305 -0.92 -7.18 -0.95
C VAL A 305 -1.74 -6.32 -0.01
N THR A 306 -1.90 -5.05 -0.38
CA THR A 306 -2.80 -4.08 0.24
C THR A 306 -3.30 -3.11 -0.83
N THR A 307 -4.35 -2.34 -0.55
CA THR A 307 -4.80 -1.27 -1.44
C THR A 307 -3.72 -0.19 -1.60
N TYR A 308 -3.58 0.40 -2.79
CA TYR A 308 -2.50 1.36 -3.08
C TYR A 308 -2.94 2.82 -3.09
N GLY A 309 -2.27 3.64 -2.27
CA GLY A 309 -2.44 5.09 -2.22
C GLY A 309 -2.01 5.79 -3.51
N GLU A 310 -1.03 5.25 -4.23
CA GLU A 310 -0.56 5.77 -5.52
C GLU A 310 -1.70 5.75 -6.55
N ASN A 311 -2.44 4.64 -6.61
CA ASN A 311 -3.58 4.51 -7.51
C ASN A 311 -4.73 5.43 -7.09
N ILE A 312 -4.96 5.63 -5.79
CA ILE A 312 -5.92 6.63 -5.30
C ILE A 312 -5.52 8.04 -5.75
N GLY A 313 -4.22 8.35 -5.74
CA GLY A 313 -3.67 9.59 -6.30
C GLY A 313 -3.98 9.75 -7.80
N VAL A 314 -3.83 8.68 -8.59
CA VAL A 314 -4.22 8.68 -10.02
C VAL A 314 -5.71 8.99 -10.18
N LEU A 315 -6.56 8.35 -9.38
CA LEU A 315 -8.02 8.60 -9.41
C LEU A 315 -8.33 10.06 -9.05
N ALA A 316 -7.65 10.61 -8.04
CA ALA A 316 -7.85 11.99 -7.60
C ALA A 316 -7.49 13.02 -8.69
N ILE A 317 -6.43 12.75 -9.46
CA ILE A 317 -5.97 13.63 -10.54
C ILE A 317 -6.82 13.45 -11.80
N THR A 318 -7.05 12.21 -12.23
CA THR A 318 -7.72 11.90 -13.51
C THR A 318 -9.23 12.00 -13.44
N ARG A 319 -9.83 11.87 -12.25
CA ARG A 319 -11.29 11.74 -12.07
C ARG A 319 -11.92 10.61 -12.90
N VAL A 320 -11.13 9.58 -13.22
CA VAL A 320 -11.59 8.34 -13.85
C VAL A 320 -11.76 7.30 -12.75
N PHE A 321 -12.98 6.95 -12.38
CA PHE A 321 -13.27 6.06 -11.25
C PHE A 321 -13.70 4.66 -11.68
N SER A 322 -13.69 4.34 -12.98
CA SER A 322 -14.19 3.09 -13.52
C SER A 322 -13.43 1.85 -13.00
N VAL A 323 -14.16 0.90 -12.42
CA VAL A 323 -13.59 -0.39 -11.98
C VAL A 323 -13.12 -1.25 -13.15
N PHE A 324 -13.64 -1.03 -14.36
CA PHE A 324 -13.20 -1.75 -15.54
C PHE A 324 -11.77 -1.36 -15.93
N VAL A 325 -11.41 -0.09 -15.77
CA VAL A 325 -10.01 0.38 -15.95
C VAL A 325 -9.09 -0.31 -14.95
N ILE A 326 -9.49 -0.39 -13.68
CA ILE A 326 -8.73 -1.08 -12.64
C ILE A 326 -8.60 -2.58 -12.96
N GLY A 327 -9.67 -3.23 -13.42
CA GLY A 327 -9.65 -4.63 -13.85
C GLY A 327 -8.75 -4.85 -15.08
N GLY A 328 -8.75 -3.93 -16.05
CA GLY A 328 -7.85 -3.98 -17.20
C GLY A 328 -6.39 -3.84 -16.79
N ALA A 329 -6.08 -2.97 -15.82
CA ALA A 329 -4.75 -2.86 -15.24
C ALA A 329 -4.32 -4.17 -14.57
N ALA A 330 -5.25 -4.84 -13.88
CA ALA A 330 -5.01 -6.11 -13.21
C ALA A 330 -4.73 -7.26 -14.20
N VAL A 331 -5.51 -7.37 -15.28
CA VAL A 331 -5.27 -8.35 -16.36
C VAL A 331 -3.93 -8.08 -17.04
N THR A 332 -3.60 -6.81 -17.28
CA THR A 332 -2.32 -6.44 -17.90
C THR A 332 -1.13 -6.78 -16.99
N ALA A 333 -1.26 -6.59 -15.67
CA ALA A 333 -0.25 -7.01 -14.70
C ALA A 333 0.00 -8.53 -14.75
N ILE A 334 -1.07 -9.34 -14.82
CA ILE A 334 -0.97 -10.79 -14.96
C ILE A 334 -0.19 -11.13 -16.24
N CYS A 335 -0.55 -10.53 -17.39
CA CYS A 335 0.16 -10.74 -18.65
C CYS A 335 1.65 -10.37 -18.56
N PHE A 336 2.00 -9.29 -17.85
CA PHE A 336 3.39 -8.88 -17.66
C PHE A 336 4.16 -9.83 -16.75
N GLY A 337 3.49 -10.44 -15.76
CA GLY A 337 4.09 -11.46 -14.93
C GLY A 337 4.54 -12.68 -15.73
N PHE A 338 3.76 -13.10 -16.74
CA PHE A 338 4.12 -14.18 -17.66
C PHE A 338 5.12 -13.78 -18.75
N SER A 339 5.67 -12.56 -18.73
CA SER A 339 6.67 -12.13 -19.71
C SER A 339 8.08 -12.22 -19.13
N GLY A 340 8.82 -13.27 -19.52
CA GLY A 340 10.20 -13.48 -19.09
C GLY A 340 11.12 -12.28 -19.38
N LYS A 341 10.88 -11.56 -20.49
CA LYS A 341 11.61 -10.32 -20.80
C LYS A 341 11.33 -9.21 -19.78
N VAL A 342 10.06 -9.02 -19.40
CA VAL A 342 9.66 -7.99 -18.43
C VAL A 342 10.20 -8.32 -17.05
N THR A 343 10.05 -9.57 -16.60
CA THR A 343 10.53 -10.00 -15.28
C THR A 343 12.05 -9.98 -15.17
N ALA A 344 12.77 -10.39 -16.22
CA ALA A 344 14.23 -10.29 -16.29
C ALA A 344 14.69 -8.82 -16.28
N LEU A 345 13.98 -7.93 -16.98
CA LEU A 345 14.29 -6.50 -16.97
C LEU A 345 14.11 -5.90 -15.58
N ILE A 346 12.99 -6.20 -14.90
CA ILE A 346 12.75 -5.78 -13.51
C ILE A 346 13.87 -6.27 -12.60
N SER A 347 14.25 -7.54 -12.74
CA SER A 347 15.31 -8.16 -11.92
C SER A 347 16.70 -7.58 -12.19
N SER A 348 16.91 -6.96 -13.36
CA SER A 348 18.18 -6.32 -13.72
C SER A 348 18.31 -4.88 -13.22
N VAL A 349 17.25 -4.31 -12.61
CA VAL A 349 17.28 -2.94 -12.09
C VAL A 349 18.31 -2.84 -10.95
N PRO A 350 19.32 -1.96 -11.06
CA PRO A 350 20.32 -1.81 -10.02
C PRO A 350 19.75 -1.29 -8.71
N THR A 351 20.28 -1.77 -7.58
CA THR A 351 19.95 -1.32 -6.23
C THR A 351 19.92 0.21 -6.04
N PRO A 352 20.86 1.02 -6.57
CA PRO A 352 20.81 2.47 -6.38
C PRO A 352 19.61 3.14 -7.08
N VAL A 353 19.14 2.59 -8.20
CA VAL A 353 17.92 3.08 -8.88
C VAL A 353 16.71 2.83 -7.98
N MET A 354 16.59 1.61 -7.45
CA MET A 354 15.55 1.28 -6.48
C MET A 354 15.66 2.14 -5.22
N GLY A 355 16.87 2.41 -4.73
CA GLY A 355 17.12 3.28 -3.57
C GLY A 355 16.63 4.70 -3.79
N GLY A 356 16.96 5.32 -4.94
CA GLY A 356 16.51 6.66 -5.30
C GLY A 356 14.98 6.79 -5.33
N VAL A 357 14.29 5.83 -5.96
CA VAL A 357 12.82 5.79 -5.99
C VAL A 357 12.23 5.50 -4.61
N SER A 358 12.82 4.60 -3.84
CA SER A 358 12.34 4.22 -2.51
C SER A 358 12.35 5.40 -1.54
N ILE A 359 13.35 6.29 -1.61
CA ILE A 359 13.39 7.53 -0.80
C ILE A 359 12.12 8.35 -1.02
N LEU A 360 11.68 8.53 -2.26
CA LEU A 360 10.47 9.27 -2.57
C LEU A 360 9.21 8.49 -2.17
N LEU A 361 9.10 7.21 -2.53
CA LEU A 361 7.92 6.38 -2.24
C LEU A 361 7.62 6.31 -0.74
N PHE A 362 8.63 5.99 0.07
CA PHE A 362 8.49 5.93 1.52
C PHE A 362 8.14 7.29 2.13
N GLY A 363 8.70 8.38 1.58
CA GLY A 363 8.33 9.74 1.96
C GLY A 363 6.89 10.10 1.60
N ILE A 364 6.37 9.66 0.45
CA ILE A 364 4.97 9.87 0.03
C ILE A 364 4.00 9.10 0.94
N ILE A 365 4.34 7.87 1.32
CA ILE A 365 3.54 7.08 2.27
C ILE A 365 3.49 7.79 3.61
N ALA A 366 4.64 8.21 4.14
CA ALA A 366 4.68 8.96 5.40
C ALA A 366 3.87 10.26 5.32
N SER A 367 3.99 11.00 4.21
CA SER A 367 3.21 12.21 3.95
C SER A 367 1.70 11.96 3.86
N SER A 368 1.28 10.78 3.40
CA SER A 368 -0.13 10.38 3.36
C SER A 368 -0.69 10.15 4.77
N GLY A 369 0.10 9.58 5.67
CA GLY A 369 -0.26 9.49 7.09
C GLY A 369 -0.42 10.85 7.76
N LEU A 370 0.46 11.81 7.44
CA LEU A 370 0.33 13.20 7.88
C LEU A 370 -0.92 13.86 7.31
N ARG A 371 -1.19 13.69 6.01
CA ARG A 371 -2.42 14.19 5.38
C ARG A 371 -3.65 13.65 6.09
N MET A 372 -3.68 12.37 6.45
CA MET A 372 -4.84 11.81 7.15
C MET A 372 -5.06 12.43 8.53
N LEU A 373 -4.00 12.85 9.24
CA LEU A 373 -4.15 13.61 10.49
C LEU A 373 -4.74 15.01 10.25
N ILE A 374 -4.29 15.68 9.19
CA ILE A 374 -4.73 17.03 8.80
C ILE A 374 -6.18 17.01 8.29
N ASP A 375 -6.51 16.12 7.36
CA ASP A 375 -7.83 15.99 6.72
C ASP A 375 -8.93 15.56 7.70
N ASN A 376 -8.55 14.98 8.83
CA ASN A 376 -9.47 14.63 9.93
C ASN A 376 -9.33 15.58 11.14
N GLN A 377 -8.61 16.70 10.98
CA GLN A 377 -8.49 17.79 11.94
C GLN A 377 -8.09 17.33 13.35
N ILE A 378 -7.11 16.42 13.43
CA ILE A 378 -6.64 15.93 14.72
C ILE A 378 -5.93 17.04 15.48
N ASP A 379 -6.52 17.44 16.62
CA ASP A 379 -5.95 18.48 17.49
C ASP A 379 -4.80 17.91 18.33
N PHE A 380 -3.58 18.36 18.03
CA PHE A 380 -2.36 18.06 18.78
C PHE A 380 -2.14 18.97 20.00
N GLY A 381 -2.95 20.01 20.18
CA GLY A 381 -3.05 20.75 21.44
C GLY A 381 -3.63 19.90 22.57
N ASN A 382 -4.45 18.90 22.22
CA ASN A 382 -4.90 17.88 23.16
C ASN A 382 -3.74 16.93 23.53
N LYS A 383 -3.38 16.92 24.82
CA LYS A 383 -2.31 16.07 25.38
C LYS A 383 -2.48 14.59 25.03
N ARG A 384 -3.71 14.08 24.99
CA ARG A 384 -4.00 12.68 24.66
C ARG A 384 -3.52 12.32 23.25
N ASN A 385 -3.91 13.12 22.26
CA ASN A 385 -3.59 12.89 20.85
C ASN A 385 -2.08 12.99 20.60
N LEU A 386 -1.44 13.98 21.24
CA LEU A 386 0.00 14.17 21.19
C LEU A 386 0.76 12.96 21.77
N ILE A 387 0.36 12.46 22.94
CA ILE A 387 1.01 11.29 23.58
C ILE A 387 0.85 10.04 22.70
N ILE A 388 -0.36 9.71 22.26
CA ILE A 388 -0.63 8.52 21.44
C ILE A 388 0.25 8.54 20.19
N SER A 389 0.23 9.65 19.45
CA SER A 389 1.00 9.76 18.21
C SER A 389 2.50 9.70 18.45
N SER A 390 3.01 10.40 19.47
CA SER A 390 4.44 10.43 19.77
C SER A 390 4.99 9.04 20.11
N VAL A 391 4.25 8.26 20.91
CA VAL A 391 4.67 6.90 21.28
C VAL A 391 4.67 5.99 20.05
N ILE A 392 3.64 6.05 19.19
CA ILE A 392 3.60 5.26 17.95
C ILE A 392 4.81 5.61 17.06
N LEU A 393 5.07 6.90 16.84
CA LEU A 393 6.15 7.35 15.97
C LEU A 393 7.53 6.90 16.46
N VAL A 394 7.85 7.12 17.73
CA VAL A 394 9.18 6.78 18.28
C VAL A 394 9.38 5.27 18.34
N THR A 395 8.39 4.52 18.82
CA THR A 395 8.51 3.05 18.91
C THR A 395 8.59 2.41 17.53
N GLY A 396 7.82 2.91 16.56
CA GLY A 396 7.79 2.40 15.19
C GLY A 396 9.06 2.73 14.41
N ILE A 397 9.41 4.02 14.30
CA ILE A 397 10.57 4.50 13.53
C ILE A 397 11.88 4.07 14.19
N GLY A 398 11.93 4.07 15.53
CA GLY A 398 13.09 3.60 16.30
C GLY A 398 13.29 2.08 16.22
N GLY A 399 12.34 1.33 15.64
CA GLY A 399 12.45 -0.11 15.49
C GLY A 399 12.38 -0.86 16.80
N ALA A 400 11.55 -0.41 17.76
CA ALA A 400 11.36 -1.09 19.03
C ALA A 400 10.97 -2.55 18.80
N VAL A 401 11.60 -3.47 19.54
CA VAL A 401 11.32 -4.90 19.45
C VAL A 401 10.88 -5.38 20.82
N LEU A 402 9.73 -6.06 20.84
CA LEU A 402 9.32 -6.82 22.02
C LEU A 402 9.76 -8.27 21.80
N GLN A 403 10.84 -8.65 22.48
CA GLN A 403 11.43 -9.97 22.38
C GLN A 403 10.90 -10.88 23.48
N PHE A 404 10.20 -11.94 23.10
CA PHE A 404 9.71 -12.97 24.03
C PHE A 404 10.68 -14.16 24.11
N SER A 405 11.40 -14.45 23.02
CA SER A 405 12.44 -15.48 22.95
C SER A 405 13.45 -15.17 21.84
N GLU A 406 14.45 -16.02 21.62
CA GLU A 406 15.41 -15.85 20.50
C GLU A 406 14.73 -15.85 19.13
N THR A 407 13.60 -16.53 18.97
CA THR A 407 12.90 -16.69 17.69
C THR A 407 11.58 -15.94 17.62
N LEU A 408 11.07 -15.43 18.75
CA LEU A 408 9.78 -14.76 18.83
C LEU A 408 9.96 -13.27 19.16
N GLN A 409 9.75 -12.43 18.15
CA GLN A 409 9.88 -10.99 18.24
C GLN A 409 8.72 -10.30 17.52
N ILE A 410 8.08 -9.35 18.20
CA ILE A 410 7.15 -8.42 17.55
C ILE A 410 7.93 -7.14 17.22
N THR A 411 8.06 -6.86 15.92
CA THR A 411 8.96 -5.83 15.42
C THR A 411 8.25 -4.51 15.12
N GLY A 412 8.87 -3.40 15.51
CA GLY A 412 8.70 -2.03 15.02
C GLY A 412 7.25 -1.62 14.79
N MET A 413 6.80 -1.74 13.53
CA MET A 413 5.49 -1.26 13.07
C MET A 413 4.30 -1.97 13.74
N ALA A 414 4.40 -3.31 13.89
CA ALA A 414 3.33 -4.09 14.52
C ALA A 414 3.23 -3.76 16.02
N LEU A 415 4.37 -3.64 16.71
CA LEU A 415 4.42 -3.26 18.10
C LEU A 415 3.88 -1.83 18.32
N ALA A 416 4.30 -0.88 17.49
CA ALA A 416 3.84 0.51 17.55
C ALA A 416 2.32 0.62 17.37
N THR A 417 1.75 -0.17 16.45
CA THR A 417 0.30 -0.24 16.23
C THR A 417 -0.43 -0.79 17.46
N MET A 418 0.06 -1.89 18.05
CA MET A 418 -0.52 -2.46 19.27
C MET A 418 -0.47 -1.49 20.45
N ILE A 419 0.67 -0.80 20.64
CA ILE A 419 0.81 0.23 21.69
C ILE A 419 -0.14 1.40 21.43
N GLY A 420 -0.23 1.87 20.20
CA GLY A 420 -1.14 2.96 19.82
C GLY A 420 -2.59 2.64 20.11
N VAL A 421 -3.03 1.43 19.75
CA VAL A 421 -4.35 0.90 20.06
C VAL A 421 -4.57 0.84 21.57
N PHE A 422 -3.62 0.25 22.31
CA PHE A 422 -3.71 0.13 23.76
C PHE A 422 -3.84 1.50 24.45
N LEU A 423 -2.98 2.46 24.10
CA LEU A 423 -3.02 3.81 24.65
C LEU A 423 -4.34 4.52 24.32
N ASN A 424 -4.85 4.38 23.09
CA ASN A 424 -6.13 4.96 22.72
C ASN A 424 -7.30 4.39 23.54
N LEU A 425 -7.25 3.12 23.93
CA LEU A 425 -8.29 2.50 24.75
C LEU A 425 -8.20 2.87 26.24
N VAL A 426 -6.99 3.08 26.77
CA VAL A 426 -6.76 3.30 28.21
C VAL A 426 -6.78 4.78 28.59
N LEU A 427 -6.32 5.69 27.71
CA LEU A 427 -6.19 7.10 28.04
C LEU A 427 -7.55 7.84 28.06
N PRO A 428 -7.81 8.67 29.08
CA PRO A 428 -9.05 9.44 29.21
C PRO A 428 -9.14 10.58 28.19
N GLY A 429 -10.34 11.17 28.02
CA GLY A 429 -10.55 12.31 27.11
C GLY A 429 -10.81 11.89 25.66
N ARG A 430 -11.55 10.80 25.49
CA ARG A 430 -11.91 10.22 24.19
C ARG A 430 -13.15 10.90 23.61
N GLU A 431 -13.09 11.29 22.33
CA GLU A 431 -14.28 11.75 21.59
C GLU A 431 -15.29 10.61 21.42
N ASP A 432 -16.59 10.93 21.36
CA ASP A 432 -17.64 9.94 21.11
C ASP A 432 -17.43 9.30 19.73
N ASP A 433 -17.60 7.98 19.64
CA ASP A 433 -17.39 7.24 18.39
C ASP A 433 -18.38 7.69 17.30
N SER A 434 -19.57 8.13 17.70
CA SER A 434 -20.64 8.62 16.82
C SER A 434 -20.28 10.00 16.27
N GLU A 435 -19.74 10.89 17.11
CA GLU A 435 -19.24 12.20 16.68
C GLU A 435 -18.05 12.06 15.73
N LEU A 436 -17.14 11.12 15.99
CA LEU A 436 -16.01 10.83 15.10
C LEU A 436 -16.49 10.36 13.72
N LEU A 437 -17.45 9.43 13.68
CA LEU A 437 -18.04 8.97 12.42
C LEU A 437 -18.75 10.12 11.68
N ASN A 438 -19.50 10.96 12.40
CA ASN A 438 -20.19 12.12 11.82
C ASN A 438 -19.21 13.15 11.27
N LYS A 439 -18.13 13.48 12.00
CA LYS A 439 -17.07 14.38 11.53
C LYS A 439 -16.37 13.85 10.29
N MET A 440 -16.17 12.54 10.19
CA MET A 440 -15.45 11.92 9.08
C MET A 440 -16.28 11.83 7.79
N PHE A 441 -17.60 11.71 7.90
CA PHE A 441 -18.47 11.36 6.76
C PHE A 441 -19.73 12.22 6.59
N GLY A 442 -20.01 13.16 7.49
CA GLY A 442 -21.22 13.98 7.43
C GLY A 442 -22.51 13.17 7.59
N VAL A 443 -22.49 12.06 8.34
CA VAL A 443 -23.70 11.27 8.59
C VAL A 443 -24.65 12.11 9.44
N SER A 444 -25.81 12.42 8.87
CA SER A 444 -26.92 13.08 9.58
C SER A 444 -27.46 12.11 10.64
N GLU A 445 -27.77 12.60 11.84
CA GLU A 445 -28.29 11.86 13.01
C GLU A 445 -29.55 10.99 12.77
N ASN A 446 -30.13 11.00 11.57
CA ASN A 446 -31.39 10.34 11.23
C ASN A 446 -31.27 8.99 10.50
N ASP A 447 -30.12 8.29 10.55
CA ASP A 447 -30.04 6.93 9.98
C ASP A 447 -30.34 5.85 11.06
N PRO A 448 -31.48 5.13 10.98
CA PRO A 448 -31.92 4.18 12.00
C PRO A 448 -31.14 2.86 12.04
N ALA A 449 -29.99 2.75 11.35
CA ALA A 449 -29.11 1.57 11.39
C ALA A 449 -27.95 1.67 12.40
N ALA A 450 -28.13 2.44 13.48
CA ALA A 450 -27.18 2.62 14.58
C ALA A 450 -27.18 1.47 15.59
#